data_AF-A0A8I2B7C4-F1
#
_entry.id   AF-A0A8I2B7C4-F1
#
_cell.length_a   1.000
_cell.length_b   1.000
_cell.length_c   1.000
_cell.angle_alpha   90.00
_cell.angle_beta   90.00
_cell.angle_gamma   90.00
#
_symmetry.space_group_name_H-M   'P 1'
#
loop_
_entity.id
_entity.type
_entity.pdbx_description
1 polymer ?
#
loop_
_entity_poly.entity_id
_entity_poly.type
_entity_poly.pdbx_seq_one_letter_code
_entity_poly.pdbx_strand_id
1 'polypeptide(L)'
;ALAAAQISTQHQGPVLPDPKDSQTALRPAQEIREFTAQSLEFFPDWETLPYDSFSPPQDIISERLSTLYRSPTLQQGLLIIPVNTLMQRACPRDFLLSHAFAVQ
;
A
#
# COMPACT_ATOMS: atom_id res chain seq x y z
N ALA A 1 -15.79 -3.52 7.56
CA ALA A 1 -15.93 -3.04 6.18
C ALA A 1 -16.63 -1.67 6.06
N LEU A 2 -17.90 -1.53 6.45
CA LEU A 2 -18.68 -0.29 6.26
C LEU A 2 -18.02 0.99 6.80
N ALA A 3 -17.47 0.94 8.02
CA ALA A 3 -16.79 2.10 8.60
C ALA A 3 -15.58 2.56 7.77
N ALA A 4 -14.77 1.62 7.26
CA ALA A 4 -13.64 1.94 6.39
C ALA A 4 -14.09 2.52 5.04
N ALA A 5 -15.17 1.98 4.46
CA ALA A 5 -15.77 2.52 3.25
C ALA A 5 -16.31 3.96 3.45
N GLN A 6 -16.98 4.22 4.57
CA GLN A 6 -17.45 5.56 4.93
C GLN A 6 -16.28 6.55 5.09
N ILE A 7 -15.23 6.15 5.83
CA ILE A 7 -14.01 6.94 6.00
C ILE A 7 -13.40 7.29 4.64
N SER A 8 -13.36 6.33 3.70
CA SER A 8 -12.85 6.58 2.35
C SER A 8 -13.60 7.71 1.63
N THR A 9 -14.92 7.76 1.78
CA THR A 9 -15.75 8.80 1.15
C THR A 9 -15.67 10.16 1.84
N GLN A 10 -15.35 10.17 3.14
CA GLN A 10 -15.36 11.37 3.97
C GLN A 10 -13.98 12.03 4.11
N HIS A 11 -12.89 11.28 3.92
CA HIS A 11 -11.52 11.75 4.13
C HIS A 11 -10.65 11.57 2.88
N GLN A 12 -9.80 12.57 2.63
CA GLN A 12 -8.72 12.50 1.65
C GLN A 12 -7.45 12.00 2.36
N GLY A 13 -7.06 10.75 2.14
CA GLY A 13 -5.88 10.16 2.77
C GLY A 13 -6.05 8.67 3.05
N PRO A 14 -5.32 7.77 2.38
CA PRO A 14 -5.85 6.43 2.09
C PRO A 14 -5.34 5.31 3.00
N VAL A 15 -4.69 5.55 4.15
CA VAL A 15 -4.02 4.43 4.85
C VAL A 15 -4.94 3.73 5.83
N LEU A 16 -5.35 2.50 5.48
CA LEU A 16 -6.00 1.59 6.43
C LEU A 16 -4.95 0.57 6.91
N PRO A 17 -4.45 0.67 8.16
CA PRO A 17 -3.55 -0.34 8.71
C PRO A 17 -4.30 -1.65 8.96
N ASP A 18 -3.81 -2.75 8.38
CA ASP A 18 -4.29 -4.10 8.68
C ASP A 18 -3.45 -4.73 9.81
N PRO A 19 -4.05 -5.10 10.95
CA PRO A 19 -3.33 -5.57 12.13
C PRO A 19 -2.64 -6.94 12.00
N LYS A 20 -2.90 -7.74 10.97
CA LYS A 20 -2.39 -9.12 10.92
C LYS A 20 -1.42 -9.40 9.80
N ASP A 21 -1.87 -9.43 8.55
CA ASP A 21 -1.05 -9.80 7.38
C ASP A 21 -1.81 -9.55 6.06
N SER A 22 -1.10 -9.60 4.93
CA SER A 22 -1.70 -9.40 3.60
C SER A 22 -2.78 -10.43 3.24
N GLN A 23 -2.71 -11.66 3.76
CA GLN A 23 -3.64 -12.73 3.40
C GLN A 23 -5.00 -12.58 4.11
N THR A 24 -4.96 -12.27 5.41
CA THR A 24 -6.15 -12.01 6.23
C THR A 24 -6.84 -10.71 5.83
N ALA A 25 -6.10 -9.78 5.23
CA ALA A 25 -6.61 -8.53 4.69
C ALA A 25 -7.49 -8.68 3.43
N LEU A 26 -7.41 -9.82 2.72
CA LEU A 26 -8.16 -10.02 1.47
C LEU A 26 -9.68 -10.03 1.69
N ARG A 27 -10.15 -10.72 2.72
CA ARG A 27 -11.59 -10.78 3.04
C ARG A 27 -12.17 -9.40 3.40
N PRO A 28 -11.65 -8.66 4.40
CA PRO A 28 -12.16 -7.34 4.71
C PRO A 28 -12.00 -6.37 3.55
N ALA A 29 -10.97 -6.51 2.71
CA ALA A 29 -10.83 -5.71 1.49
C ALA A 29 -11.94 -5.97 0.47
N GLN A 30 -12.32 -7.24 0.25
CA GLN A 30 -13.46 -7.59 -0.59
C GLN A 30 -14.75 -6.98 -0.04
N GLU A 31 -15.00 -7.12 1.26
CA GLU A 31 -16.17 -6.52 1.90
C GLU A 31 -16.15 -4.97 1.75
N ILE A 32 -14.99 -4.32 1.89
CA ILE A 32 -14.90 -2.86 1.69
C ILE A 32 -15.26 -2.48 0.25
N ARG A 33 -14.79 -3.23 -0.75
CA ARG A 33 -15.11 -2.99 -2.18
C ARG A 33 -16.61 -3.04 -2.46
N GLU A 34 -17.39 -3.83 -1.70
CA GLU A 34 -18.85 -3.85 -1.83
C GLU A 34 -19.52 -2.55 -1.37
N PHE A 35 -18.87 -1.78 -0.49
CA PHE A 35 -19.43 -0.57 0.12
C PHE A 35 -18.83 0.75 -0.39
N THR A 36 -17.82 0.72 -1.27
CA THR A 36 -17.20 1.94 -1.83
C THR A 36 -16.90 1.80 -3.31
N ALA A 37 -17.08 2.88 -4.06
CA ALA A 37 -16.66 2.98 -5.46
C ALA A 37 -15.20 3.45 -5.61
N GLN A 38 -14.51 3.76 -4.51
CA GLN A 38 -13.12 4.20 -4.54
C GLN A 38 -12.17 3.05 -4.86
N SER A 39 -11.01 3.38 -5.44
CA SER A 39 -9.94 2.41 -5.67
C SER A 39 -9.44 1.84 -4.35
N LEU A 40 -9.19 0.54 -4.33
CA LEU A 40 -8.59 -0.16 -3.21
C LEU A 40 -7.35 -0.89 -3.70
N GLU A 41 -6.19 -0.48 -3.19
CA GLU A 41 -4.88 -1.05 -3.50
C GLU A 41 -4.24 -1.58 -2.21
N PHE A 42 -3.34 -2.56 -2.33
CA PHE A 42 -2.54 -3.07 -1.22
C PHE A 42 -1.11 -2.55 -1.34
N PHE A 43 -0.47 -2.26 -0.22
CA PHE A 43 0.97 -2.03 -0.20
C PHE A 43 1.69 -3.37 0.01
N PRO A 44 2.52 -3.84 -0.95
CA PRO A 44 3.09 -5.19 -0.89
C PRO A 44 4.01 -5.35 0.32
N ASP A 45 3.93 -6.46 1.04
CA ASP A 45 5.00 -6.84 1.99
C ASP A 45 6.22 -7.36 1.21
N TRP A 46 7.39 -7.41 1.85
CA TRP A 46 8.59 -7.93 1.20
C TRP A 46 8.55 -9.43 0.90
N GLU A 47 7.62 -10.16 1.52
CA GLU A 47 7.54 -11.63 1.46
C GLU A 47 8.82 -12.34 1.88
N THR A 48 9.66 -11.65 2.65
CA THR A 48 10.86 -12.17 3.29
C THR A 48 10.80 -11.93 4.79
N LEU A 49 11.50 -12.76 5.55
CA LEU A 49 11.61 -12.55 6.99
C LEU A 49 12.56 -11.38 7.31
N PRO A 50 12.41 -10.72 8.47
CA PRO A 50 13.44 -9.80 8.95
C PRO A 50 14.80 -10.53 9.04
N TYR A 51 15.83 -9.95 8.41
CA TYR A 51 17.18 -10.52 8.34
C TYR A 51 17.29 -11.84 7.55
N ASP A 52 16.40 -12.05 6.57
CA ASP A 52 16.51 -13.16 5.62
C ASP A 52 17.76 -13.03 4.73
N SER A 53 18.27 -14.17 4.24
CA SER A 53 19.40 -14.24 3.32
C SER A 53 19.01 -14.03 1.86
N PHE A 54 17.71 -14.12 1.56
CA PHE A 54 17.18 -13.89 0.22
C PHE A 54 16.75 -12.43 0.04
N SER A 55 16.98 -11.91 -1.16
CA SER A 55 16.40 -10.62 -1.55
C SER A 55 14.92 -10.78 -1.87
N PRO A 56 14.09 -9.75 -1.64
CA PRO A 56 12.71 -9.77 -2.07
C PRO A 56 12.58 -9.98 -3.58
N PRO A 57 11.50 -10.62 -4.04
CA PRO A 57 11.16 -10.72 -5.45
C PRO A 57 11.14 -9.36 -6.18
N GLN A 58 11.60 -9.33 -7.44
CA GLN A 58 11.75 -8.09 -8.22
C GLN A 58 10.42 -7.42 -8.55
N ASP A 59 9.37 -8.21 -8.78
CA ASP A 59 8.00 -7.75 -8.97
C ASP A 59 7.47 -7.02 -7.73
N ILE A 60 7.72 -7.56 -6.53
CA ILE A 60 7.37 -6.91 -5.25
C ILE A 60 8.11 -5.58 -5.08
N ILE A 61 9.42 -5.55 -5.37
CA ILE A 61 10.20 -4.30 -5.36
C ILE A 61 9.57 -3.27 -6.30
N SER A 62 9.22 -3.69 -7.52
CA SER A 62 8.66 -2.82 -8.55
C SER A 62 7.28 -2.28 -8.15
N GLU A 63 6.41 -3.13 -7.61
CA GLU A 63 5.08 -2.74 -7.15
C GLU A 63 5.16 -1.76 -5.96
N ARG A 64 6.05 -2.02 -4.99
CA ARG A 64 6.28 -1.09 -3.88
C ARG A 64 6.76 0.28 -4.36
N LEU A 65 7.72 0.33 -5.28
CA LEU A 65 8.21 1.58 -5.85
C LEU A 65 7.11 2.33 -6.60
N SER A 66 6.31 1.63 -7.42
CA SER A 66 5.18 2.21 -8.13
C SER A 66 4.14 2.81 -7.16
N THR A 67 3.79 2.07 -6.11
CA THR A 67 2.82 2.52 -5.11
C THR A 67 3.36 3.68 -4.26
N LEU A 68 4.64 3.66 -3.85
CA LEU A 68 5.27 4.79 -3.16
C LEU A 68 5.36 6.04 -4.04
N TYR A 69 5.61 5.89 -5.34
CA TYR A 69 5.67 7.00 -6.28
C TYR A 69 4.29 7.65 -6.50
N ARG A 70 3.23 6.83 -6.65
CA ARG A 70 1.86 7.32 -6.85
C ARG A 70 1.20 7.82 -5.57
N SER A 71 1.52 7.23 -4.41
CA SER A 71 0.84 7.46 -3.13
C SER A 71 0.70 8.94 -2.72
N PRO A 72 1.75 9.79 -2.81
CA PRO A 72 1.63 11.21 -2.46
C PRO A 72 0.64 12.00 -3.31
N THR A 73 0.31 11.51 -4.50
CA THR A 73 -0.64 12.14 -5.44
C THR A 73 -2.04 11.51 -5.40
N LEU A 74 -2.23 10.44 -4.61
CA LEU A 74 -3.54 9.83 -4.42
C LEU A 74 -4.44 10.78 -3.62
N GLN A 75 -5.38 11.42 -4.32
CA GLN A 75 -6.38 12.29 -3.69
C GLN A 75 -7.54 11.50 -3.07
N GLN A 76 -7.81 10.30 -3.60
CA GLN A 76 -8.91 9.42 -3.22
C GLN A 76 -8.49 7.96 -3.39
N GLY A 77 -9.10 7.06 -2.63
CA GLY A 77 -8.77 5.65 -2.60
C GLY A 77 -8.45 5.14 -1.20
N LEU A 78 -8.29 3.82 -1.08
CA LEU A 78 -7.74 3.15 0.09
C LEU A 78 -6.49 2.38 -0.31
N LEU A 79 -5.45 2.52 0.51
CA LEU A 79 -4.22 1.78 0.51
C LEU A 79 -4.19 0.94 1.79
N ILE A 80 -4.38 -0.37 1.64
CA ILE A 80 -4.31 -1.30 2.77
C ILE A 80 -2.85 -1.67 2.99
N ILE A 81 -2.37 -1.48 4.22
CA ILE A 81 -0.98 -1.75 4.58
C ILE A 81 -0.95 -2.68 5.80
N PRO A 82 -0.38 -3.89 5.69
CA PRO A 82 -0.12 -4.72 6.86
C PRO A 82 0.73 -3.99 7.90
N VAL A 83 0.46 -4.19 9.19
CA VAL A 83 1.17 -3.50 10.28
C VAL A 83 2.68 -3.78 10.24
N ASN A 84 3.11 -5.00 9.94
CA ASN A 84 4.52 -5.33 9.80
C ASN A 84 5.18 -4.50 8.69
N THR A 85 4.52 -4.36 7.54
CA THR A 85 4.98 -3.55 6.41
C THR A 85 5.00 -2.06 6.76
N LEU A 86 3.98 -1.56 7.47
CA LEU A 86 3.89 -0.17 7.91
C LEU A 86 5.02 0.21 8.87
N MET A 87 5.45 -0.72 9.72
CA MET A 87 6.56 -0.50 10.66
C MET A 87 7.94 -0.51 9.99
N GLN A 88 8.05 -0.99 8.75
CA GLN A 88 9.31 -0.94 8.01
C GLN A 88 9.62 0.47 7.54
N ARG A 89 10.88 0.89 7.70
CA ARG A 89 11.34 2.17 7.14
C ARG A 89 11.34 2.09 5.61
N ALA A 90 10.60 3.00 4.97
CA ALA A 90 10.66 3.21 3.53
C ALA A 90 11.80 4.17 3.16
N CYS A 91 12.17 4.18 1.87
CA CYS A 91 13.09 5.19 1.36
C CYS A 91 12.46 6.59 1.43
N PRO A 92 13.27 7.65 1.62
CA PRO A 92 12.76 9.02 1.57
C PRO A 92 12.13 9.34 0.21
N ARG A 93 11.05 10.14 0.21
CA ARG A 93 10.37 10.57 -1.03
C ARG A 93 11.33 11.20 -2.03
N ASP A 94 12.25 12.04 -1.55
CA ASP A 94 13.19 12.76 -2.42
C ASP A 94 14.14 11.81 -3.16
N PHE A 95 14.45 10.64 -2.57
CA PHE A 95 15.24 9.61 -3.23
C PHE A 95 14.48 9.05 -4.45
N LEU A 96 13.18 8.74 -4.30
CA LEU A 96 12.36 8.24 -5.41
C LEU A 96 12.24 9.26 -6.54
N LEU A 97 11.99 10.52 -6.20
CA LEU A 97 11.78 11.56 -7.22
C LEU A 97 13.06 11.95 -7.96
N SER A 98 14.22 11.93 -7.28
CA SER A 98 15.51 12.25 -7.90
C SER A 98 16.06 11.15 -8.81
N HIS A 99 15.60 9.92 -8.64
CA HIS A 99 16.03 8.76 -9.44
C HIS A 99 14.95 8.25 -10.39
N ALA A 100 13.81 8.94 -10.49
CA ALA A 100 12.79 8.66 -11.48
C ALA A 100 13.16 9.29 -12.84
N PHE A 101 13.04 8.52 -13.91
CA PHE A 101 13.32 8.97 -15.28
C PHE A 101 12.02 8.95 -16.10
N ALA A 102 11.68 10.08 -16.74
CA ALA A 102 10.58 10.16 -17.68
C ALA A 102 11.13 10.04 -19.11
N VAL A 103 10.68 9.03 -19.85
CA VAL A 103 10.94 8.89 -21.29
C VAL A 103 9.84 9.66 -22.02
N GLN A 104 10.22 10.61 -22.86
CA GLN A 104 9.30 11.36 -23.74
C GLN A 104 9.07 10.63 -25.06
#